data_AF-A0A528V1A4-F1
#
_entry.id   AF-A0A528V1A4-F1
#
_cell.length_a   1.000
_cell.length_b   1.000
_cell.length_c   1.000
_cell.angle_alpha   90.00
_cell.angle_beta   90.00
_cell.angle_gamma   90.00
#
_symmetry.space_group_name_H-M   'P 1'
#
loop_
_entity.id
_entity.type
_entity.pdbx_description
1 polymer ?
#
loop_
_entity_poly.entity_id
_entity_poly.type
_entity_poly.pdbx_seq_one_letter_code
_entity_poly.pdbx_strand_id
1 'polypeptide(L)' 'GIARDLAASGLGRLVGGAIMPHAGSGMCPVKVTIEAPELCPGFALRLVKGVKNGPSPKWLQQRLIAIGLRPISALAD' A
#
# COMPACT_ATOMS: atom_id res chain seq x y z
N GLY A 1 -14.96 -3.12 -4.87
CA GLY A 1 -14.25 -2.29 -3.87
C GLY A 1 -15.01 -0.98 -3.78
N ILE A 2 -15.42 -0.55 -2.59
CA ILE A 2 -16.62 0.31 -2.38
C ILE A 2 -16.75 1.46 -3.40
N ALA A 3 -15.70 2.25 -3.64
CA ALA A 3 -15.76 3.36 -4.60
C ALA A 3 -16.06 2.92 -6.06
N ARG A 4 -15.54 1.77 -6.50
CA ARG A 4 -15.85 1.20 -7.82
C ARG A 4 -17.28 0.67 -7.89
N ASP A 5 -17.75 0.06 -6.80
CA ASP A 5 -19.09 -0.55 -6.74
C ASP A 5 -20.16 0.56 -6.77
N LEU A 6 -19.93 1.67 -6.04
CA LEU A 6 -20.77 2.86 -6.08
C LEU A 6 -20.77 3.53 -7.46
N ALA A 7 -19.61 3.69 -8.10
CA ALA A 7 -19.55 4.26 -9.44
C ALA A 7 -20.28 3.38 -10.46
N ALA A 8 -20.17 2.05 -10.34
CA ALA A 8 -20.87 1.10 -11.20
C ALA A 8 -22.40 1.12 -11.00
N SER A 9 -22.88 1.41 -9.78
CA SER A 9 -24.31 1.60 -9.51
C SER A 9 -24.85 2.97 -9.91
N GLY A 10 -24.03 3.82 -10.52
CA GLY A 10 -24.41 5.17 -10.97
C GLY A 10 -24.27 6.25 -9.90
N LEU A 11 -23.70 5.94 -8.74
CA LEU A 11 -23.48 6.90 -7.66
C LEU A 11 -22.10 7.57 -7.80
N GLY A 12 -22.12 8.81 -8.30
CA GLY A 12 -20.94 9.65 -8.43
C GLY A 12 -20.00 9.21 -9.55
N ARG A 13 -18.76 9.72 -9.51
CA ARG A 13 -17.72 9.39 -10.47
C ARG A 13 -16.55 8.75 -9.74
N LEU A 14 -16.06 7.63 -10.27
CA LEU A 14 -14.82 7.03 -9.78
C LEU A 14 -13.65 8.01 -10.01
N VAL A 15 -13.11 8.55 -8.93
CA VAL A 15 -11.87 9.33 -8.97
C VAL A 15 -10.71 8.35 -8.94
N GLY A 16 -10.16 8.07 -10.12
CA GLY A 16 -8.95 7.27 -10.30
C GLY A 16 -7.72 8.13 -10.53
N GLY A 17 -6.56 7.64 -10.11
CA GLY A 17 -5.25 8.13 -10.54
C GLY A 17 -4.34 6.94 -10.74
N ALA A 18 -3.57 6.92 -11.83
CA ALA A 18 -2.56 5.90 -12.03
C ALA A 18 -1.54 6.00 -10.88
N ILE A 19 -1.24 4.89 -10.22
CA ILE A 19 -0.08 4.82 -9.34
C ILE A 19 1.13 4.85 -10.25
N MET A 20 1.86 5.96 -10.22
CA MET A 20 3.04 6.13 -11.05
C MET A 20 4.11 5.12 -10.63
N PRO A 21 4.70 4.36 -11.58
CA PRO A 21 5.81 3.48 -11.26
C PRO A 21 7.00 4.30 -10.75
N HIS A 22 7.50 3.95 -9.57
CA HIS A 22 8.76 4.49 -9.08
C HIS A 22 9.90 3.55 -9.47
N ALA A 23 10.80 4.00 -10.35
CA ALA A 23 12.00 3.24 -10.71
C ALA A 23 12.85 2.90 -9.47
N GLY A 24 13.45 1.71 -9.46
CA GLY A 24 14.44 1.34 -8.45
C GLY A 24 15.80 1.96 -8.77
N SER A 25 16.64 2.14 -7.75
CA SER A 25 18.00 2.70 -7.90
C SER A 25 19.09 1.65 -8.16
N GLY A 26 18.71 0.40 -8.47
CA GLY A 26 19.64 -0.69 -8.75
C GLY A 26 19.06 -2.08 -8.45
N MET A 27 19.91 -3.10 -8.48
CA MET A 27 19.53 -4.47 -8.12
C MET A 27 19.14 -4.58 -6.64
N CYS A 28 18.04 -5.29 -6.35
CA CYS A 28 17.69 -5.63 -4.98
C CYS A 28 18.58 -6.80 -4.50
N PRO A 29 19.34 -6.65 -3.40
CA PRO A 29 20.26 -7.70 -2.93
C PRO A 29 19.54 -8.82 -2.15
N VAL A 30 18.23 -8.69 -1.90
CA VAL A 30 17.48 -9.64 -1.07
C VAL A 30 17.10 -10.85 -1.91
N LYS A 31 17.59 -12.03 -1.53
CA LYS A 31 17.18 -13.30 -2.12
C LYS A 31 15.81 -13.71 -1.57
N VAL A 32 14.93 -14.17 -2.45
CA VAL A 32 13.58 -14.64 -2.11
C VAL A 32 13.41 -16.04 -2.68
N THR A 33 12.88 -16.94 -1.86
CA THR A 33 12.49 -18.29 -2.24
C THR A 33 11.02 -18.48 -1.89
N ILE A 34 10.22 -19.00 -2.82
CA ILE A 34 8.82 -19.38 -2.57
C ILE A 34 8.81 -20.91 -2.49
N GLU A 35 8.69 -21.45 -1.28
CA GLU A 35 8.80 -22.89 -1.04
C GLU A 35 7.53 -23.66 -1.44
N ALA A 36 6.38 -22.98 -1.47
CA ALA A 36 5.07 -23.53 -1.84
C ALA A 36 4.37 -22.64 -2.89
N PRO A 37 4.79 -22.67 -4.18
CA PRO A 37 4.26 -21.79 -5.22
C PRO A 37 2.75 -21.95 -5.48
N GLU A 38 2.20 -23.12 -5.19
CA GLU A 38 0.77 -23.43 -5.28
C GLU A 38 -0.06 -22.69 -4.23
N LEU A 39 0.54 -22.35 -3.08
CA LEU A 39 -0.10 -21.57 -2.02
C LEU A 39 0.18 -20.06 -2.15
N CYS A 40 1.23 -19.68 -2.88
CA CYS A 40 1.64 -18.30 -3.10
C CYS A 40 1.85 -18.03 -4.60
N PRO A 41 0.77 -17.80 -5.36
CA PRO A 41 0.85 -17.58 -6.81
C PRO A 41 1.48 -16.23 -7.18
N GLY A 42 1.70 -15.33 -6.21
CA GLY A 42 2.33 -14.04 -6.44
C GLY A 42 3.05 -13.51 -5.21
N PHE A 43 4.32 -13.17 -5.38
CA PHE A 43 5.14 -12.48 -4.38
C PHE A 43 5.95 -11.38 -5.06
N ALA A 44 5.98 -10.20 -4.45
CA ALA A 44 6.79 -9.07 -4.92
C ALA A 44 7.52 -8.45 -3.73
N LEU A 45 8.74 -7.97 -3.95
CA LEU A 45 9.56 -7.34 -2.93
C LEU A 45 10.19 -6.06 -3.45
N ARG A 46 10.30 -5.07 -2.56
CA ARG A 46 11.06 -3.84 -2.80
C ARG A 46 11.85 -3.48 -1.56
N LEU A 47 13.12 -3.15 -1.74
CA LEU A 47 13.97 -2.62 -0.68
C LEU A 47 13.92 -1.09 -0.66
N VAL A 48 13.53 -0.52 0.47
CA VAL A 48 13.53 0.92 0.71
C VAL A 48 14.52 1.23 1.84
N LYS A 49 15.37 2.24 1.67
CA LYS A 49 16.44 2.62 2.62
C LYS A 49 16.38 4.10 2.94
N GLY A 50 17.02 4.50 4.05
CA GLY A 50 17.10 5.90 4.45
C GLY A 50 15.79 6.48 5.00
N VAL A 51 14.88 5.62 5.46
CA VAL A 51 13.59 6.05 6.01
C VAL A 51 13.74 6.45 7.49
N LYS A 52 13.08 7.54 7.88
CA LYS A 52 12.90 7.93 9.28
C LYS A 52 11.50 7.53 9.70
N ASN A 53 11.39 6.62 10.66
CA ASN A 53 10.10 6.28 11.22
C ASN A 53 9.66 7.33 12.25
N GLY A 54 8.36 7.57 12.34
CA GLY A 54 7.76 8.55 13.24
C GLY A 54 6.25 8.53 13.11
N PRO A 55 5.54 9.48 13.73
CA PRO A 55 4.09 9.58 13.59
C PRO A 55 3.71 9.84 12.13
N SER A 56 2.66 9.18 11.66
CA SER A 56 2.08 9.44 10.35
C SER A 56 1.55 10.87 10.24
N PRO A 57 1.46 11.45 9.04
CA PRO A 57 0.77 12.72 8.85
C PRO A 57 -0.67 12.67 9.34
N LYS A 58 -1.19 13.81 9.83
CA LYS A 58 -2.53 13.91 10.45
C LYS A 58 -3.65 13.33 9.58
N TRP A 59 -3.61 13.57 8.26
CA TRP A 59 -4.63 13.07 7.34
C TRP A 59 -4.67 11.54 7.25
N LEU A 60 -3.53 10.85 7.40
CA LEU A 60 -3.45 9.39 7.37
C LEU A 60 -3.98 8.81 8.67
N GLN A 61 -3.55 9.38 9.81
CA GLN A 61 -4.07 8.99 11.13
C GLN A 61 -5.60 9.13 11.20
N GLN A 62 -6.15 10.23 10.69
CA GLN A 62 -7.61 10.46 10.65
C GLN A 62 -8.33 9.40 9.82
N ARG A 63 -7.77 8.97 8.69
CA ARG A 63 -8.35 7.92 7.85
C ARG A 63 -8.36 6.56 8.54
N LEU A 64 -7.28 6.20 9.24
CA LEU A 64 -7.21 4.96 10.02
C LEU A 64 -8.21 4.95 11.18
N ILE A 65 -8.28 6.06 11.93
CA ILE A 65 -9.24 6.21 13.03
C ILE A 65 -10.68 6.12 12.53
N ALA A 66 -11.00 6.71 11.38
CA ALA A 66 -12.33 6.65 10.78
C ALA A 66 -12.79 5.22 10.41
N ILE A 67 -11.86 4.28 10.28
CA ILE A 67 -12.14 2.85 10.04
C ILE A 67 -11.87 1.98 11.28
N GLY A 68 -11.71 2.59 12.46
CA GLY A 68 -11.52 1.88 13.73
C GLY A 68 -10.11 1.34 13.98
N LEU A 69 -9.12 1.74 13.16
CA LEU A 69 -7.73 1.34 13.35
C LEU A 69 -6.95 2.37 14.17
N ARG A 70 -6.07 1.88 15.05
CA ARG A 70 -5.17 2.71 15.86
C ARG A 70 -3.91 3.05 15.05
N PRO A 71 -3.58 4.34 14.84
CA PRO A 71 -2.30 4.73 14.27
C PRO A 71 -1.12 4.35 15.18
N ILE A 72 -0.06 3.84 14.58
CA ILE A 72 1.16 3.34 15.22
C ILE A 72 2.37 4.15 14.77
N SER A 73 2.68 4.16 13.47
CA SER A 73 3.84 4.85 12.88
C SER A 73 3.75 4.91 11.36
N ALA A 74 4.49 5.82 10.72
CA ALA A 74 4.50 6.01 9.27
C ALA A 74 4.92 4.77 8.44
N LEU A 75 5.54 3.77 9.06
CA LEU A 75 5.86 2.49 8.40
C LEU A 75 4.79 1.41 8.58
N ALA A 76 3.90 1.56 9.57
CA ALA A 76 2.85 0.58 9.89
C ALA A 76 1.45 1.04 9.46
N ASP A 77 1.24 2.36 9.40
CA ASP A 77 -0.02 3.05 9.09
C ASP A 77 -0.30 3.15 7.58
#